data_AF-A0A2D5ZI64-F1
#
_entry.id   AF-A0A2D5ZI64-F1
#
_cell.length_a   1.000
_cell.length_b   1.000
_cell.length_c   1.000
_cell.angle_alpha   90.00
_cell.angle_beta   90.00
_cell.angle_gamma   90.00
#
_symmetry.space_group_name_H-M   'P 1'
#
loop_
_entity.id
_entity.type
_entity.pdbx_description
1 polymer ?
#
loop_
_entity_poly.entity_id
_entity_poly.type
_entity_poly.pdbx_seq_one_letter_code
_entity_poly.pdbx_strand_id
1 'polypeptide(L)'
;YDAELDWARSAARRDRPSQAIAAYQRALDLDPGAARVHWELARLLLERGDTDRAIAELRLARDLDPASVRSISSFNRVIRDVAAHEEVPLADVDLAFVHFAQASHDPLAKHLFVDHCHPSKLGQLIAAEVVAETIGEELGDGEQ
;
A
#
# COMPACT_ATOMS: atom_id res chain seq x y z
N TYR A 1 -7.26 -25.09 2.63
CA TYR A 1 -7.36 -23.65 2.87
C TYR A 1 -7.60 -23.37 4.35
N ASP A 2 -8.77 -23.63 4.93
CA ASP A 2 -9.08 -23.29 6.33
C ASP A 2 -8.16 -23.91 7.39
N ALA A 3 -7.78 -25.18 7.21
CA ALA A 3 -6.86 -25.86 8.14
C ALA A 3 -5.47 -25.21 8.21
N GLU A 4 -4.97 -24.70 7.09
CA GLU A 4 -3.66 -24.01 7.03
C GLU A 4 -3.75 -22.64 7.70
N LEU A 5 -4.83 -21.90 7.46
CA LEU A 5 -5.08 -20.60 8.07
C LEU A 5 -5.23 -20.71 9.60
N ASP A 6 -5.99 -21.69 10.08
CA ASP A 6 -6.18 -21.92 11.51
C ASP A 6 -4.88 -22.38 12.17
N TRP A 7 -4.09 -23.22 11.50
CA TRP A 7 -2.78 -23.60 11.99
C TRP A 7 -1.82 -22.41 12.02
N ALA A 8 -1.80 -21.56 10.99
CA ALA A 8 -0.95 -20.37 10.93
C ALA A 8 -1.23 -19.43 12.12
N ARG A 9 -2.50 -19.14 12.38
CA ARG A 9 -2.94 -18.34 13.55
C ARG A 9 -2.56 -18.99 14.87
N SER A 10 -2.72 -20.31 14.94
CA SER A 10 -2.38 -21.13 16.10
C SER A 10 -0.87 -21.09 16.39
N ALA A 11 -0.04 -21.15 15.35
CA ALA A 11 1.41 -21.03 15.44
C ALA A 11 1.85 -19.59 15.80
N ALA A 12 1.21 -18.56 15.23
CA ALA A 12 1.49 -17.17 15.55
C ALA A 12 1.23 -16.88 17.05
N ARG A 13 0.11 -17.37 17.60
CA ARG A 13 -0.19 -17.25 19.04
C ARG A 13 0.78 -18.00 19.96
N ARG A 14 1.50 -19.00 19.44
CA ARG A 14 2.45 -19.82 20.21
C ARG A 14 3.89 -19.31 20.09
N ASP A 15 4.08 -18.08 19.59
CA ASP A 15 5.38 -17.48 19.34
C ASP A 15 6.28 -18.36 18.44
N ARG A 16 5.66 -18.95 17.40
CA ARG A 16 6.35 -19.73 16.36
C ARG A 16 6.22 -19.01 15.02
N PRO A 17 6.85 -17.83 14.85
CA PRO A 17 6.63 -16.96 13.70
C PRO A 17 7.03 -17.62 12.38
N SER A 18 8.15 -18.34 12.33
CA SER A 18 8.59 -19.02 11.11
C SER A 18 7.61 -20.10 10.65
N GLN A 19 7.00 -20.82 11.59
CA GLN A 19 5.98 -21.82 11.30
C GLN A 19 4.72 -21.14 10.77
N ALA A 20 4.25 -20.10 11.46
CA ALA A 20 3.08 -19.34 11.01
C ALA A 20 3.24 -18.75 9.60
N ILE A 21 4.40 -18.15 9.29
CA ILE A 21 4.73 -17.65 7.95
C ILE A 21 4.60 -18.77 6.91
N ALA A 22 5.19 -19.94 7.17
CA ALA A 22 5.16 -21.06 6.24
C ALA A 22 3.73 -21.54 5.94
N ALA A 23 2.82 -21.54 6.91
CA ALA A 23 1.43 -21.89 6.63
C ALA A 23 0.60 -20.79 6.00
N TYR A 24 0.87 -19.51 6.32
CA TYR A 24 0.26 -18.44 5.55
C TYR A 24 0.65 -18.55 4.07
N GLN A 25 1.92 -18.86 3.78
CA GLN A 25 2.38 -19.13 2.42
C GLN A 25 1.65 -20.32 1.79
N ARG A 26 1.52 -21.46 2.49
CA ARG A 26 0.72 -22.59 1.98
C ARG A 26 -0.76 -22.26 1.77
N ALA A 27 -1.33 -21.40 2.60
CA ALA A 27 -2.70 -20.93 2.41
C ALA A 27 -2.81 -20.07 1.14
N LEU A 28 -1.82 -19.20 0.88
CA LEU A 28 -1.71 -18.41 -0.34
C LEU A 28 -1.42 -19.24 -1.59
N ASP A 29 -0.68 -20.36 -1.47
CA ASP A 29 -0.49 -21.30 -2.58
C ASP A 29 -1.83 -21.93 -3.04
N LEU A 30 -2.78 -22.06 -2.12
CA LEU A 30 -4.12 -22.59 -2.39
C LEU A 30 -5.09 -21.52 -2.89
N ASP A 31 -5.03 -20.32 -2.31
CA ASP A 31 -5.83 -19.17 -2.70
C ASP A 31 -4.98 -17.89 -2.65
N PRO A 32 -4.39 -17.50 -3.80
CA PRO A 32 -3.62 -16.27 -3.91
C PRO A 32 -4.49 -15.00 -3.79
N GLY A 33 -5.82 -15.12 -3.87
CA GLY A 33 -6.76 -14.00 -3.76
C GLY A 33 -7.18 -13.68 -2.33
N ALA A 34 -6.66 -14.42 -1.35
CA ALA A 34 -7.06 -14.31 0.05
C ALA A 34 -6.50 -13.04 0.70
N ALA A 35 -7.13 -11.88 0.47
CA ALA A 35 -6.76 -10.57 1.02
C ALA A 35 -6.46 -10.59 2.53
N ARG A 36 -7.28 -11.33 3.29
CA ARG A 36 -7.09 -11.50 4.73
C ARG A 36 -5.79 -12.22 5.09
N VAL A 37 -5.38 -13.22 4.31
CA VAL A 37 -4.15 -13.98 4.55
C VAL A 37 -2.93 -13.11 4.30
N HIS A 38 -2.95 -12.31 3.23
CA HIS A 38 -1.94 -11.28 2.98
C HIS A 38 -1.82 -10.30 4.16
N TRP A 39 -2.94 -9.83 4.72
CA TRP A 39 -2.92 -8.95 5.89
C TRP A 39 -2.37 -9.63 7.15
N GLU A 40 -2.77 -10.88 7.44
CA GLU A 40 -2.27 -11.64 8.60
C GLU A 40 -0.77 -11.94 8.48
N LEU A 41 -0.28 -12.26 7.27
CA LEU A 41 1.13 -12.44 6.98
C LEU A 41 1.92 -11.13 7.15
N ALA A 42 1.41 -10.02 6.61
CA ALA A 42 2.04 -8.71 6.74
C ALA A 42 2.23 -8.31 8.21
N ARG A 43 1.22 -8.51 9.05
CA ARG A 43 1.32 -8.22 10.48
C ARG A 43 2.46 -8.98 11.15
N LEU A 44 2.57 -10.26 10.86
CA LEU A 44 3.63 -11.10 11.41
C LEU A 44 5.02 -10.70 10.90
N LEU A 45 5.12 -10.26 9.65
CA LEU A 45 6.36 -9.72 9.09
C LEU A 45 6.77 -8.40 9.76
N LEU A 46 5.81 -7.51 10.05
CA LEU A 46 6.07 -6.28 10.82
C LEU A 46 6.58 -6.57 12.23
N GLU A 47 5.97 -7.54 12.93
CA GLU A 47 6.43 -7.97 14.26
C GLU A 47 7.86 -8.52 14.24
N ARG A 48 8.31 -9.03 13.09
CA ARG A 48 9.66 -9.56 12.85
C ARG A 48 10.65 -8.51 12.31
N GLY A 49 10.20 -7.29 12.05
CA GLY A 49 11.00 -6.23 11.45
C GLY A 49 11.24 -6.38 9.95
N ASP A 50 10.57 -7.32 9.28
CA ASP A 50 10.66 -7.54 7.83
C ASP A 50 9.68 -6.61 7.10
N THR A 51 9.94 -5.31 7.23
CA THR A 51 9.03 -4.24 6.84
C THR A 51 8.78 -4.21 5.33
N ASP A 52 9.80 -4.46 4.51
CA ASP A 52 9.68 -4.41 3.06
C ASP A 52 8.72 -5.49 2.54
N ARG A 53 8.86 -6.72 3.04
CA ARG A 53 7.93 -7.80 2.70
C ARG A 53 6.55 -7.52 3.26
N ALA A 54 6.44 -6.96 4.45
CA ALA A 54 5.14 -6.59 5.01
C ALA A 54 4.41 -5.56 4.13
N ILE A 55 5.10 -4.57 3.59
CA ILE A 55 4.50 -3.56 2.70
C ILE A 55 3.99 -4.21 1.41
N ALA A 56 4.73 -5.15 0.83
CA ALA A 56 4.28 -5.89 -0.35
C ALA A 56 2.98 -6.66 -0.06
N GLU A 57 2.93 -7.37 1.07
CA GLU A 57 1.74 -8.11 1.51
C GLU A 57 0.55 -7.18 1.83
N LEU A 58 0.79 -6.00 2.44
CA LEU A 58 -0.26 -5.01 2.69
C LEU A 58 -0.86 -4.44 1.40
N ARG A 59 -0.04 -4.24 0.36
CA ARG A 59 -0.51 -3.80 -0.96
C ARG A 59 -1.43 -4.86 -1.59
N LEU A 60 -1.04 -6.13 -1.53
CA LEU A 60 -1.87 -7.25 -2.00
C LEU A 60 -3.17 -7.35 -1.20
N ALA A 61 -3.10 -7.25 0.13
CA ALA A 61 -4.29 -7.25 0.98
C ALA A 61 -5.29 -6.15 0.59
N ARG A 62 -4.81 -4.93 0.33
CA ARG A 62 -5.65 -3.82 -0.14
C ARG A 62 -6.23 -4.07 -1.54
N ASP A 63 -5.41 -4.56 -2.47
CA ASP A 63 -5.78 -4.71 -3.88
C ASP A 63 -6.73 -5.90 -4.12
N LEU A 64 -6.69 -6.90 -3.23
CA LEU A 64 -7.55 -8.08 -3.27
C LEU A 64 -8.80 -7.95 -2.38
N ASP A 65 -8.90 -6.90 -1.55
CA ASP A 65 -10.07 -6.67 -0.70
C ASP A 65 -11.29 -6.29 -1.56
N PRO A 66 -12.36 -7.11 -1.58
CA PRO A 66 -13.57 -6.82 -2.36
C PRO A 66 -14.33 -5.58 -1.88
N ALA A 67 -14.02 -5.05 -0.69
CA ALA A 67 -14.62 -3.86 -0.12
C ALA A 67 -13.58 -2.75 0.17
N SER A 68 -12.51 -2.69 -0.63
CA SER A 68 -11.46 -1.68 -0.46
C SER A 68 -12.02 -0.26 -0.65
N VAL A 69 -11.89 0.56 0.40
CA VAL A 69 -12.25 1.98 0.41
C VAL A 69 -11.13 2.88 -0.08
N ARG A 70 -9.92 2.33 -0.28
CA ARG A 70 -8.79 3.00 -0.93
C ARG A 70 -8.75 2.62 -2.40
N SER A 71 -8.20 3.52 -3.21
CA SER A 71 -7.89 3.19 -4.60
C SER A 71 -6.88 2.04 -4.67
N ILE A 72 -7.17 1.05 -5.51
CA ILE A 72 -6.33 -0.12 -5.74
C ILE A 72 -5.24 0.20 -6.78
N SER A 73 -4.13 -0.55 -6.76
CA SER A 73 -2.98 -0.26 -7.63
C SER A 73 -3.34 -0.18 -9.12
N SER A 74 -4.25 -1.03 -9.59
CA SER A 74 -4.67 -1.07 -10.99
C SER A 74 -5.40 0.21 -11.41
N PHE A 75 -6.24 0.78 -10.53
CA PHE A 75 -6.93 2.02 -10.80
C PHE A 75 -5.96 3.20 -10.90
N ASN A 76 -5.04 3.34 -9.93
CA ASN A 76 -4.01 4.40 -9.98
C ASN A 76 -3.12 4.25 -11.22
N ARG A 77 -2.78 3.03 -11.62
CA ARG A 77 -2.04 2.78 -12.87
C ARG A 77 -2.83 3.24 -14.10
N VAL A 78 -4.11 2.92 -14.21
CA VAL A 78 -4.94 3.36 -15.34
C VAL A 78 -5.00 4.89 -15.42
N ILE A 79 -5.11 5.58 -14.27
CA ILE A 79 -5.05 7.06 -14.25
C ILE A 79 -3.72 7.57 -14.83
N ARG A 80 -2.59 7.00 -14.40
CA ARG A 80 -1.26 7.35 -14.94
C ARG A 80 -1.15 7.08 -16.43
N ASP A 81 -1.59 5.91 -16.87
CA ASP A 81 -1.54 5.48 -18.27
C ASP A 81 -2.37 6.44 -19.15
N VAL A 82 -3.58 6.82 -18.70
CA VAL A 82 -4.43 7.78 -19.40
C VAL A 82 -3.81 9.18 -19.41
N ALA A 83 -3.30 9.66 -18.27
CA ALA A 83 -2.67 10.97 -18.21
C ALA A 83 -1.48 11.08 -19.18
N ALA A 84 -0.63 10.05 -19.22
CA ALA A 84 0.49 9.97 -20.14
C ALA A 84 0.05 9.88 -21.61
N HIS A 85 -0.99 9.12 -21.92
CA HIS A 85 -1.50 8.96 -23.29
C HIS A 85 -2.16 10.24 -23.83
N GLU A 86 -2.93 10.93 -22.99
CA GLU A 86 -3.61 12.18 -23.35
C GLU A 86 -2.71 13.40 -23.22
N GLU A 87 -1.44 13.22 -22.84
CA GLU A 87 -0.47 14.28 -22.59
C GLU A 87 -1.00 15.34 -21.61
N VAL A 88 -1.76 14.89 -20.61
CA VAL A 88 -2.30 15.76 -19.57
C VAL A 88 -1.51 15.64 -18.26
N PRO A 89 -1.33 16.74 -17.53
CA PRO A 89 -0.58 16.75 -16.29
C PRO A 89 -1.30 15.95 -15.22
N LEU A 90 -0.53 15.17 -14.44
CA LEU A 90 -1.05 14.40 -13.32
C LEU A 90 -0.29 14.75 -12.05
N ALA A 91 -1.00 15.37 -11.12
CA ALA A 91 -0.55 15.51 -9.74
C ALA A 91 -0.65 14.15 -9.02
N ASP A 92 0.40 13.33 -9.11
CA ASP A 92 0.42 11.96 -8.59
C ASP A 92 0.68 11.91 -7.08
N VAL A 93 -0.35 12.26 -6.30
CA VAL A 93 -0.32 12.27 -4.83
C VAL A 93 -0.02 10.87 -4.26
N ASP A 94 -0.49 9.80 -4.90
CA ASP A 94 -0.21 8.41 -4.48
C ASP A 94 1.29 8.11 -4.55
N LEU A 95 1.95 8.49 -5.65
CA LEU A 95 3.39 8.33 -5.81
C LEU A 95 4.17 9.19 -4.81
N ALA A 96 3.75 10.44 -4.58
CA ALA A 96 4.36 11.32 -3.59
C ALA A 96 4.28 10.73 -2.18
N PHE A 97 3.14 10.14 -1.80
CA PHE A 97 3.00 9.45 -0.51
C PHE A 97 3.92 8.23 -0.41
N VAL A 98 4.08 7.46 -1.49
CA VAL A 98 5.03 6.33 -1.53
C VAL A 98 6.46 6.82 -1.34
N HIS A 99 6.88 7.86 -2.06
CA HIS A 99 8.22 8.42 -1.94
C HIS A 99 8.47 8.99 -0.54
N PHE A 100 7.50 9.71 0.02
CA PHE A 100 7.60 10.21 1.40
C PHE A 100 7.77 9.04 2.39
N ALA A 101 6.93 8.01 2.30
CA ALA A 101 7.00 6.86 3.18
C ALA A 101 8.37 6.17 3.12
N GLN A 102 8.90 5.98 1.91
CA GLN A 102 10.22 5.37 1.66
C GLN A 102 11.39 6.21 2.18
N ALA A 103 11.30 7.54 2.05
CA ALA A 103 12.34 8.46 2.51
C ALA A 103 12.27 8.73 4.02
N SER A 104 11.13 8.44 4.66
CA SER A 104 10.90 8.67 6.07
C SER A 104 11.29 7.48 6.94
N HIS A 105 11.43 7.70 8.25
CA HIS A 105 11.46 6.62 9.25
C HIS A 105 10.05 6.05 9.55
N ASP A 106 9.06 6.31 8.69
CA ASP A 106 7.67 5.83 8.77
C ASP A 106 7.25 5.13 7.45
N PRO A 107 7.79 3.93 7.19
CA PRO A 107 7.57 3.21 5.93
C PRO A 107 6.13 2.70 5.75
N LEU A 108 5.28 2.80 6.79
CA LEU A 108 3.86 2.48 6.72
C LEU A 108 2.98 3.71 6.51
N ALA A 109 3.58 4.90 6.35
CA ALA A 109 2.86 6.16 6.19
C ALA A 109 1.82 6.42 7.30
N LYS A 110 2.11 5.99 8.55
CA LYS A 110 1.22 6.14 9.71
C LYS A 110 0.86 7.60 9.97
N HIS A 111 1.74 8.53 9.63
CA HIS A 111 1.52 9.96 9.83
C HIS A 111 0.85 10.65 8.64
N LEU A 112 0.72 9.98 7.48
CA LEU A 112 0.08 10.58 6.30
C LEU A 112 -1.45 10.50 6.34
N PHE A 113 -2.01 9.65 7.19
CA PHE A 113 -3.46 9.46 7.31
C PHE A 113 -3.91 9.54 8.76
N VAL A 114 -5.08 10.12 9.00
CA VAL A 114 -5.74 10.09 10.32
C VAL A 114 -6.51 8.79 10.54
N ASP A 115 -6.96 8.15 9.45
CA ASP A 115 -7.62 6.85 9.47
C ASP A 115 -7.34 6.07 8.18
N HIS A 116 -8.20 5.12 7.82
CA HIS A 116 -7.99 4.26 6.68
C HIS A 116 -8.24 4.94 5.32
N CYS A 117 -8.70 6.20 5.24
CA CYS A 117 -8.85 6.88 3.94
C CYS A 117 -8.59 8.40 3.97
N HIS A 118 -8.66 9.06 5.12
CA HIS A 118 -8.51 10.51 5.20
C HIS A 118 -7.05 10.93 5.44
N PRO A 119 -6.46 11.77 4.57
CA PRO A 119 -5.12 12.30 4.78
C PRO A 119 -5.05 13.17 6.05
N SER A 120 -3.96 13.06 6.79
CA SER A 120 -3.65 13.92 7.93
C SER A 120 -3.31 15.34 7.45
N LYS A 121 -3.07 16.28 8.37
CA LYS A 121 -2.55 17.61 8.00
C LYS A 121 -1.27 17.52 7.16
N LEU A 122 -0.37 16.60 7.50
CA LEU A 122 0.85 16.37 6.73
C LEU A 122 0.53 15.81 5.34
N GLY A 123 -0.36 14.82 5.25
CA GLY A 123 -0.80 14.27 3.97
C GLY A 123 -1.46 15.32 3.06
N GLN A 124 -2.28 16.20 3.64
CA GLN A 124 -2.88 17.32 2.90
C GLN A 124 -1.84 18.32 2.39
N LEU A 125 -0.80 18.61 3.18
CA LEU A 125 0.28 19.50 2.74
C LEU A 125 1.06 18.92 1.57
N ILE A 126 1.44 17.64 1.64
CA ILE A 126 2.12 16.95 0.53
C ILE A 126 1.24 16.93 -0.72
N ALA A 127 -0.06 16.64 -0.57
CA ALA A 127 -0.98 16.66 -1.69
C ALA A 127 -1.08 18.06 -2.33
N ALA A 128 -1.13 19.12 -1.51
CA ALA A 128 -1.17 20.49 -2.00
C ALA A 128 0.13 20.92 -2.72
N GLU A 129 1.28 20.49 -2.20
CA GLU A 129 2.60 20.74 -2.80
C GLU A 129 2.69 20.11 -4.19
N VAL A 130 2.37 18.81 -4.31
CA VAL A 130 2.38 18.09 -5.59
C VAL A 130 1.47 18.75 -6.62
N VAL A 131 0.25 19.15 -6.21
CA VAL A 131 -0.68 19.85 -7.11
C VAL A 131 -0.11 21.20 -7.57
N ALA A 132 0.49 21.97 -6.66
CA ALA A 132 1.06 23.27 -6.98
C ALA A 132 2.27 23.13 -7.93
N GLU A 133 3.13 22.14 -7.72
CA GLU A 133 4.27 21.82 -8.59
C GLU A 133 3.79 21.46 -9.99
N THR A 134 2.84 20.53 -10.12
CA THR A 134 2.28 20.13 -11.42
C THR A 134 1.65 21.30 -12.18
N ILE A 135 0.92 22.19 -11.49
CA ILE A 135 0.36 23.39 -12.14
C ILE A 135 1.47 24.37 -12.55
N GLY A 136 2.52 24.51 -11.73
CA GLY A 136 3.63 25.41 -12.00
C GLY A 136 4.44 25.01 -13.23
N GLU A 137 4.70 23.70 -13.40
CA GLU A 137 5.39 23.15 -14.59
C GLU A 137 4.62 23.49 -15.87
N GLU A 138 3.30 23.28 -15.88
CA GLU A 138 2.44 23.58 -17.01
C GLU A 138 2.38 25.06 -17.39
N LEU A 139 2.30 25.93 -16.39
CA LEU A 139 2.27 27.37 -16.63
C LEU A 139 3.65 27.90 -17.06
N GLY A 140 4.73 27.29 -16.59
CA GLY A 140 6.11 27.65 -16.93
C GLY A 140 6.53 27.22 -18.34
N ASP A 141 6.01 26.08 -18.83
CA ASP A 141 6.27 25.61 -20.20
C ASP A 141 5.50 26.41 -21.27
N GLY A 142 4.49 27.18 -20.88
CA GLY A 142 3.74 28.09 -21.76
C GLY A 142 4.40 29.46 -22.02
N GLU A 143 5.49 29.81 -21.33
CA GLU A 143 6.18 31.10 -21.47
C GLU A 143 7.45 31.07 -22.36
N GLN A 144 7.70 29.98 -23.12
CA GLN A 144 8.85 29.86 -24.04
C GLN A 144 8.48 29.93 -25.53
#